data_AF-A0A6L6YGF5-F1
#
_entry.id   AF-A0A6L6YGF5-F1
#
_cell.length_a   1.000
_cell.length_b   1.000
_cell.length_c   1.000
_cell.angle_alpha   90.00
_cell.angle_beta   90.00
_cell.angle_gamma   90.00
#
_symmetry.space_group_name_H-M   'P 1'
#
loop_
_entity.id
_entity.type
_entity.pdbx_description
1 polymer ?
#
loop_
_entity_poly.entity_id
_entity_poly.type
_entity_poly.pdbx_seq_one_letter_code
_entity_poly.pdbx_strand_id
1 'polypeptide(L)'
;MSVSPLLKDFKRERLAEYDLYAMETVAMNEKKKMLIQVTPDPNHKSDAYLKLYNSFSKSKATKVARISLYSPTYVLHKHVERMAEKDDWFLTAKEKTDFIEFLKSHTKHEPLYTVWQKTILAYNKELDLFEEQTKENLLPNLKHPDFLPFNLPIPNYSYL
;
A
#
# COMPACT_ATOMS: atom_id res chain seq x y z
N MET A 1 21.50 -32.53 13.20
CA MET A 1 21.08 -32.87 11.82
C MET A 1 20.65 -31.58 11.14
N SER A 2 21.37 -31.17 10.10
CA SER A 2 21.20 -29.89 9.40
C SER A 2 20.05 -29.99 8.40
N VAL A 3 19.03 -29.15 8.54
CA VAL A 3 17.95 -29.03 7.55
C VAL A 3 18.48 -28.20 6.38
N SER A 4 18.46 -28.78 5.17
CA SER A 4 19.04 -28.19 3.96
C SER A 4 18.55 -26.76 3.65
N PRO A 5 19.42 -25.85 3.18
CA PRO A 5 19.07 -24.46 2.81
C PRO A 5 17.91 -24.37 1.80
N LEU A 6 17.83 -25.37 0.91
CA LEU A 6 16.80 -25.48 -0.13
C LEU A 6 15.36 -25.51 0.42
N LEU A 7 15.11 -26.06 1.61
CA LEU A 7 13.75 -26.11 2.15
C LEU A 7 13.25 -24.74 2.66
N LYS A 8 14.16 -23.83 3.05
CA LYS A 8 13.83 -22.45 3.42
C LYS A 8 13.53 -21.61 2.18
N ASP A 9 14.22 -21.88 1.07
CA ASP A 9 13.97 -21.22 -0.20
C ASP A 9 12.69 -21.73 -0.90
N PHE A 10 12.27 -22.98 -0.65
CA PHE A 10 10.98 -23.49 -1.15
C PHE A 10 9.74 -22.87 -0.47
N LYS A 11 9.87 -22.33 0.77
CA LYS A 11 8.81 -21.50 1.37
C LYS A 11 8.76 -20.11 0.75
N ARG A 12 9.90 -19.60 0.24
CA ARG A 12 10.01 -18.32 -0.48
C ARG A 12 9.30 -18.33 -1.84
N GLU A 13 9.17 -19.48 -2.48
CA GLU A 13 8.53 -19.64 -3.81
C GLU A 13 7.02 -19.94 -3.75
N ARG A 14 6.38 -19.86 -2.58
CA ARG A 14 4.94 -20.09 -2.43
C ARG A 14 4.16 -18.96 -1.78
N LEU A 15 4.59 -17.72 -1.95
CA LEU A 15 3.66 -16.60 -2.05
C LEU A 15 2.94 -16.68 -3.41
N ALA A 16 2.28 -17.82 -3.67
CA ALA A 16 1.18 -17.80 -4.60
C ALA A 16 0.16 -16.86 -3.95
N GLU A 17 -0.13 -15.77 -4.63
CA GLU A 17 -1.00 -14.63 -4.29
C GLU A 17 -2.48 -15.05 -4.07
N TYR A 18 -2.71 -16.27 -3.57
CA TYR A 18 -3.97 -16.97 -3.46
C TYR A 18 -4.58 -16.97 -2.05
N ASP A 19 -3.94 -16.33 -1.07
CA ASP A 19 -4.49 -16.16 0.30
C ASP A 19 -4.46 -14.69 0.80
N LEU A 20 -4.52 -13.71 -0.10
CA LEU A 20 -4.69 -12.30 0.30
C LEU A 20 -6.18 -12.02 0.60
N TYR A 21 -6.59 -12.42 1.79
CA TYR A 21 -7.82 -11.99 2.44
C TYR A 21 -7.79 -10.45 2.57
N ALA A 22 -8.75 -9.82 1.89
CA ALA A 22 -9.08 -8.39 1.88
C ALA A 22 -8.04 -7.41 1.29
N MET A 23 -8.48 -6.63 0.29
CA MET A 23 -7.77 -5.48 -0.26
C MET A 23 -8.70 -4.27 -0.13
N GLU A 24 -8.59 -3.48 0.94
CA GLU A 24 -9.43 -2.30 1.09
C GLU A 24 -9.10 -1.25 0.01
N THR A 25 -10.14 -0.82 -0.73
CA THR A 25 -10.03 0.32 -1.64
C THR A 25 -10.16 1.60 -0.83
N VAL A 26 -9.07 2.34 -0.72
CA VAL A 26 -8.97 3.52 0.14
C VAL A 26 -9.63 4.73 -0.51
N ALA A 27 -9.28 4.99 -1.76
CA ALA A 27 -9.73 6.18 -2.47
C ALA A 27 -9.67 5.98 -3.98
N MET A 28 -10.50 6.75 -4.68
CA MET A 28 -10.54 6.82 -6.14
C MET A 28 -10.65 8.26 -6.62
N ASN A 29 -9.99 8.57 -7.73
CA ASN A 29 -10.06 9.86 -8.41
C ASN A 29 -10.36 9.64 -9.90
N GLU A 30 -11.62 9.87 -10.29
CA GLU A 30 -12.09 9.65 -11.65
C GLU A 30 -11.45 10.59 -12.69
N LYS A 31 -11.14 11.84 -12.28
CA LYS A 31 -10.54 12.86 -13.17
C LYS A 31 -9.09 12.52 -13.47
N LYS A 32 -8.33 12.13 -12.45
CA LYS A 32 -6.91 11.77 -12.55
C LYS A 32 -6.67 10.30 -12.90
N LYS A 33 -7.73 9.49 -12.97
CA LYS A 33 -7.67 8.04 -13.22
C LYS A 33 -6.76 7.31 -12.23
N MET A 34 -6.93 7.61 -10.94
CA MET A 34 -6.14 7.00 -9.87
C MET A 34 -7.04 6.21 -8.91
N LEU A 35 -6.57 5.05 -8.46
CA LEU A 35 -7.19 4.25 -7.39
C LEU A 35 -6.11 3.73 -6.46
N ILE A 36 -6.32 3.89 -5.15
CA ILE A 36 -5.39 3.42 -4.11
C ILE A 36 -6.02 2.22 -3.40
N GLN A 37 -5.24 1.14 -3.29
CA GLN A 37 -5.54 -0.01 -2.44
C GLN A 37 -4.40 -0.26 -1.48
N VAL A 38 -4.74 -0.82 -0.33
CA VAL A 38 -3.80 -1.38 0.63
C VAL A 38 -4.01 -2.89 0.69
N THR A 39 -2.92 -3.61 0.92
CA THR A 39 -2.96 -5.06 1.13
C THR A 39 -1.76 -5.40 1.99
N PRO A 40 -1.88 -5.32 3.33
CA PRO A 40 -0.78 -5.73 4.18
C PRO A 40 -0.53 -7.22 3.98
N ASP A 41 0.73 -7.62 4.01
CA ASP A 41 1.09 -9.03 4.18
C ASP A 41 1.17 -9.28 5.69
N PRO A 42 0.32 -10.18 6.26
CA PRO A 42 0.31 -10.48 7.68
C PRO A 42 1.68 -10.91 8.24
N ASN A 43 2.54 -11.48 7.38
CA ASN A 43 3.88 -11.96 7.72
C ASN A 43 4.98 -10.95 7.40
N HIS A 44 4.70 -9.89 6.63
CA HIS A 44 5.67 -8.88 6.19
C HIS A 44 5.25 -7.47 6.62
N LYS A 45 5.08 -7.28 7.93
CA LYS A 45 4.74 -5.98 8.54
C LYS A 45 5.76 -4.86 8.27
N SER A 46 7.01 -5.21 7.99
CA SER A 46 8.09 -4.24 7.68
C SER A 46 8.05 -3.68 6.26
N ASP A 47 7.27 -4.29 5.37
CA ASP A 47 7.21 -3.94 3.94
C ASP A 47 5.88 -3.27 3.60
N ALA A 48 5.47 -2.29 4.41
CA ALA A 48 4.20 -1.61 4.19
C ALA A 48 4.22 -0.78 2.90
N TYR A 49 3.34 -1.12 1.95
CA TYR A 49 3.21 -0.41 0.67
C TYR A 49 1.73 -0.25 0.27
N LEU A 50 1.46 0.74 -0.59
CA LEU A 50 0.18 0.90 -1.27
C LEU A 50 0.28 0.50 -2.73
N LYS A 51 -0.85 0.12 -3.32
CA LYS A 51 -1.03 -0.10 -4.76
C LYS A 51 -1.77 1.09 -5.36
N LEU A 52 -1.15 1.78 -6.31
CA LEU A 52 -1.74 2.87 -7.08
C LEU A 52 -1.98 2.41 -8.52
N TYR A 53 -3.24 2.42 -8.96
CA TYR A 53 -3.63 1.98 -10.29
C TYR A 53 -3.88 3.17 -11.22
N ASN A 54 -3.56 3.01 -12.51
CA ASN A 54 -3.78 4.02 -13.56
C ASN A 54 -5.25 4.09 -14.06
N SER A 55 -6.19 3.62 -13.24
CA SER A 55 -7.62 3.75 -13.48
C SER A 55 -8.35 3.86 -12.15
N PHE A 56 -9.53 4.49 -12.16
CA PHE A 56 -10.45 4.51 -11.01
C PHE A 56 -11.12 3.14 -10.76
N SER A 57 -10.80 2.13 -11.59
CA SER A 57 -11.32 0.78 -11.49
C SER A 57 -10.17 -0.22 -11.67
N LYS A 58 -9.98 -1.10 -10.68
CA LYS A 58 -8.93 -2.15 -10.71
C LYS A 58 -9.04 -3.05 -11.93
N SER A 59 -10.25 -3.44 -12.33
CA SER A 59 -10.46 -4.31 -13.49
C SER A 59 -10.13 -3.62 -14.82
N LYS A 60 -10.22 -2.28 -14.86
CA LYS A 60 -9.89 -1.46 -16.04
C LYS A 60 -8.46 -0.93 -16.03
N ALA A 61 -7.74 -1.05 -14.92
CA ALA A 61 -6.35 -0.61 -14.84
C ALA A 61 -5.44 -1.57 -15.60
N THR A 62 -4.51 -1.00 -16.37
CA THR A 62 -3.49 -1.74 -17.12
C THR A 62 -2.15 -1.73 -16.41
N LYS A 63 -1.92 -0.73 -15.53
CA LYS A 63 -0.67 -0.58 -14.78
C LYS A 63 -0.91 -0.38 -13.29
N VAL A 64 0.08 -0.73 -12.50
CA VAL A 64 0.08 -0.55 -11.04
C VAL A 64 1.45 -0.09 -10.54
N ALA A 65 1.47 0.95 -9.71
CA ALA A 65 2.63 1.34 -8.94
C ALA A 65 2.48 0.78 -7.52
N ARG A 66 3.50 0.10 -7.02
CA ARG A 66 3.58 -0.36 -5.63
C ARG A 66 4.58 0.54 -4.92
N ILE A 67 4.13 1.32 -3.94
CA ILE A 67 4.92 2.41 -3.35
C ILE A 67 4.98 2.21 -1.84
N SER A 68 6.20 2.17 -1.29
CA SER A 68 6.43 2.05 0.15
C SER A 68 5.77 3.19 0.91
N LEU A 69 5.14 2.89 2.04
CA LEU A 69 4.53 3.87 2.93
C LEU A 69 5.57 4.59 3.82
N TYR A 70 6.76 4.01 3.97
CA TYR A 70 7.83 4.55 4.82
C TYR A 70 8.89 5.34 4.04
N SER A 71 9.03 5.09 2.74
CA SER A 71 10.13 5.64 1.93
C SER A 71 9.68 5.92 0.50
N PRO A 72 10.32 6.87 -0.21
CA PRO A 72 10.02 7.15 -1.60
C PRO A 72 10.66 6.10 -2.53
N THR A 73 10.22 4.85 -2.41
CA THR A 73 10.73 3.71 -3.19
C THR A 73 9.61 2.87 -3.77
N TYR A 74 9.84 2.34 -4.98
CA TYR A 74 8.96 1.33 -5.58
C TYR A 74 9.23 -0.05 -4.97
N VAL A 75 8.16 -0.81 -4.75
CA VAL A 75 8.22 -2.21 -4.31
C VAL A 75 8.00 -3.11 -5.53
N LEU A 76 9.05 -3.80 -5.98
CA LEU A 76 8.99 -4.65 -7.15
C LEU A 76 8.55 -6.06 -6.76
N HIS A 77 7.52 -6.57 -7.42
CA HIS A 77 7.12 -7.97 -7.31
C HIS A 77 7.72 -8.75 -8.49
N LYS A 78 8.13 -10.00 -8.25
CA LYS A 78 8.51 -10.88 -9.36
C LYS A 78 7.24 -11.26 -10.11
N HIS A 79 7.24 -11.08 -11.43
CA HIS A 79 6.18 -11.57 -12.29
C HIS A 79 5.96 -13.07 -12.07
N VAL A 80 4.75 -13.46 -11.69
CA VAL A 80 4.35 -14.87 -11.65
C VAL A 80 3.53 -15.14 -12.90
N GLU A 81 4.10 -15.92 -13.83
CA GLU A 81 3.58 -16.19 -15.19
C GLU A 81 2.12 -16.71 -15.27
N ARG A 82 1.45 -16.98 -14.15
CA ARG A 82 0.12 -17.60 -14.10
C ARG A 82 -1.04 -16.62 -13.94
N MET A 83 -0.79 -15.32 -13.79
CA MET A 83 -1.87 -14.31 -13.68
C MET A 83 -1.71 -13.20 -14.71
N ALA A 84 -2.84 -12.65 -15.15
CA ALA A 84 -2.89 -11.40 -15.90
C ALA A 84 -2.47 -10.24 -14.98
N GLU A 85 -1.18 -10.17 -14.68
CA GLU A 85 -0.60 -9.11 -13.88
C GLU A 85 -0.63 -7.80 -14.67
N LYS A 86 -0.81 -6.69 -13.95
CA LYS A 86 -0.72 -5.34 -14.52
C LYS A 86 0.74 -4.95 -14.63
N ASP A 87 1.10 -4.23 -15.68
CA ASP A 87 2.46 -3.73 -15.86
C ASP A 87 2.87 -2.82 -14.70
N ASP A 88 4.16 -2.81 -14.38
CA ASP A 88 4.69 -1.86 -13.42
C ASP A 88 4.54 -0.41 -13.92
N TRP A 89 3.98 0.45 -13.06
CA TRP A 89 3.80 1.86 -13.34
C TRP A 89 4.86 2.69 -12.62
N PHE A 90 5.88 3.09 -13.38
CA PHE A 90 6.80 4.14 -12.94
C PHE A 90 6.19 5.50 -13.29
N LEU A 91 5.95 6.31 -12.26
CA LEU A 91 5.27 7.59 -12.40
C LEU A 91 6.20 8.60 -13.07
N THR A 92 5.66 9.37 -14.01
CA THR A 92 6.28 10.58 -14.53
C THR A 92 6.29 11.70 -13.48
N ALA A 93 7.08 12.75 -13.70
CA ALA A 93 7.12 13.91 -12.78
C ALA A 93 5.73 14.53 -12.54
N LYS A 94 4.91 14.64 -13.58
CA LYS A 94 3.54 15.14 -13.48
C LYS A 94 2.66 14.22 -12.64
N GLU A 95 2.75 12.91 -12.88
CA GLU A 95 1.95 11.92 -12.13
C GLU A 95 2.35 11.86 -10.67
N LYS A 96 3.63 12.03 -10.33
CA LYS A 96 4.09 12.15 -8.93
C LYS A 96 3.43 13.35 -8.24
N THR A 97 3.41 14.52 -8.89
CA THR A 97 2.72 15.70 -8.35
C THR A 97 1.24 15.44 -8.15
N ASP A 98 0.56 14.91 -9.18
CA ASP A 98 -0.87 14.58 -9.11
C ASP A 98 -1.18 13.56 -8.01
N PHE A 99 -0.30 12.58 -7.80
CA PHE A 99 -0.43 11.57 -6.76
C PHE A 99 -0.25 12.17 -5.36
N ILE A 100 0.76 13.01 -5.14
CA ILE A 100 0.98 13.69 -3.84
C ILE A 100 -0.18 14.61 -3.51
N GLU A 101 -0.71 15.36 -4.49
CA GLU A 101 -1.93 16.15 -4.31
C GLU A 101 -3.13 15.28 -3.95
N PHE A 102 -3.27 14.12 -4.59
CA PHE A 102 -4.34 13.19 -4.30
C PHE A 102 -4.25 12.64 -2.87
N LEU A 103 -3.05 12.26 -2.39
CA LEU A 103 -2.84 11.82 -1.01
C LEU A 103 -3.21 12.88 0.03
N LYS A 104 -2.97 14.16 -0.27
CA LYS A 104 -3.29 15.30 0.59
C LYS A 104 -4.77 15.71 0.51
N SER A 105 -5.50 15.24 -0.50
CA SER A 105 -6.91 15.57 -0.67
C SER A 105 -7.80 14.82 0.32
N HIS A 106 -9.02 15.32 0.52
CA HIS A 106 -10.05 14.64 1.29
C HIS A 106 -11.04 13.97 0.33
N THR A 107 -11.57 12.81 0.72
CA THR A 107 -12.64 12.18 -0.07
C THR A 107 -13.98 12.87 0.22
N LYS A 108 -14.89 12.90 -0.76
CA LYS A 108 -16.22 13.50 -0.57
C LYS A 108 -17.06 12.77 0.49
N HIS A 109 -16.85 11.46 0.61
CA HIS A 109 -17.67 10.60 1.48
C HIS A 109 -17.16 10.59 2.92
N GLU A 110 -15.87 10.83 3.14
CA GLU A 110 -15.25 10.94 4.45
C GLU A 110 -14.32 12.17 4.44
N PRO A 111 -14.87 13.38 4.68
CA PRO A 111 -14.09 14.61 4.65
C PRO A 111 -13.24 14.82 5.90
N LEU A 112 -13.33 13.93 6.90
CA LEU A 112 -12.60 14.02 8.16
C LEU A 112 -11.10 13.70 7.99
N TYR A 113 -10.77 12.86 7.01
CA TYR A 113 -9.41 12.37 6.80
C TYR A 113 -8.92 12.66 5.40
N THR A 114 -7.63 12.97 5.31
CA THR A 114 -6.91 12.94 4.03
C THR A 114 -6.89 11.50 3.49
N VAL A 115 -6.73 11.35 2.18
CA VAL A 115 -6.53 10.05 1.55
C VAL A 115 -5.33 9.31 2.18
N TRP A 116 -4.29 10.04 2.58
CA TRP A 116 -3.15 9.46 3.29
C TRP A 116 -3.51 8.88 4.66
N GLN A 117 -4.23 9.63 5.50
CA GLN A 117 -4.69 9.14 6.80
C GLN A 117 -5.63 7.94 6.65
N LYS A 118 -6.52 7.97 5.65
CA LYS A 118 -7.37 6.82 5.33
C LYS A 118 -6.55 5.60 4.88
N THR A 119 -5.46 5.82 4.14
CA THR A 119 -4.52 4.75 3.77
C THR A 119 -3.95 4.08 5.01
N ILE A 120 -3.52 4.86 6.01
CA ILE A 120 -3.00 4.35 7.28
C ILE A 120 -4.06 3.56 8.06
N LEU A 121 -5.27 4.13 8.19
CA LEU A 121 -6.39 3.49 8.88
C LEU A 121 -6.75 2.15 8.25
N ALA A 122 -6.91 2.13 6.92
CA ALA A 122 -7.24 0.91 6.19
C ALA A 122 -6.12 -0.14 6.31
N TYR A 123 -4.86 0.26 6.17
CA TYR A 123 -3.73 -0.67 6.29
C TYR A 123 -3.64 -1.29 7.69
N ASN A 124 -3.79 -0.48 8.74
CA ASN A 124 -3.75 -0.96 10.12
C ASN A 124 -4.95 -1.85 10.47
N LYS A 125 -6.14 -1.51 9.96
CA LYS A 125 -7.36 -2.31 10.16
C LYS A 125 -7.25 -3.70 9.55
N GLU A 126 -6.64 -3.82 8.37
CA GLU A 126 -6.34 -5.10 7.73
C GLU A 126 -5.30 -5.94 8.53
N LEU A 127 -4.60 -5.32 9.50
CA LEU A 127 -3.75 -5.98 10.49
C LEU A 127 -4.40 -6.10 11.88
N ASP A 128 -5.73 -5.89 11.96
CA ASP A 128 -6.55 -5.94 13.18
C ASP A 128 -6.33 -4.80 14.21
N LEU A 129 -5.76 -3.66 13.81
CA LEU A 129 -5.75 -2.44 14.65
C LEU A 129 -6.83 -1.45 14.20
N PHE A 130 -7.87 -1.30 15.03
CA PHE A 130 -9.01 -0.46 14.72
C PHE A 130 -8.71 1.05 14.81
N GLU A 131 -9.63 1.84 14.27
CA GLU A 131 -9.46 3.29 14.08
C GLU A 131 -9.07 4.04 15.36
N GLU A 132 -9.77 3.81 16.48
CA GLU A 132 -9.48 4.52 17.75
C GLU A 132 -8.07 4.23 18.26
N GLN A 133 -7.62 2.97 18.18
CA GLN A 133 -6.27 2.59 18.58
C GLN A 133 -5.21 3.12 17.60
N THR A 134 -5.54 3.15 16.30
CA THR A 134 -4.66 3.75 15.29
C THR A 134 -4.46 5.24 15.56
N LYS A 135 -5.52 6.00 15.88
CA LYS A 135 -5.44 7.43 16.22
C LYS A 135 -4.53 7.71 17.41
N GLU A 136 -4.48 6.78 18.36
CA GLU A 136 -3.60 6.88 19.52
C GLU A 136 -2.15 6.41 19.24
N ASN A 137 -1.91 5.71 18.12
CA ASN A 137 -0.59 5.26 17.70
C ASN A 137 0.16 6.38 16.97
N LEU A 138 0.88 7.21 17.71
CA LEU A 138 1.52 8.43 17.18
C LEU A 138 3.03 8.43 17.39
N LEU A 139 3.77 8.89 16.38
CA LEU A 139 5.18 9.22 16.55
C LEU A 139 5.36 10.42 17.50
N PRO A 140 6.47 10.48 18.26
CA PRO A 140 7.56 9.49 18.30
C PRO A 140 7.30 8.28 19.21
N ASN A 141 6.25 8.31 20.04
CA ASN A 141 6.01 7.32 21.09
C ASN A 141 4.84 6.40 20.71
N LEU A 142 5.14 5.37 19.92
CA LEU A 142 4.14 4.41 19.42
C LEU A 142 3.58 3.55 20.56
N LYS A 143 2.25 3.51 20.68
CA LYS A 143 1.55 2.55 21.53
C LYS A 143 1.51 1.15 20.90
N HIS A 144 1.51 1.11 19.58
CA HIS A 144 1.41 -0.11 18.76
C HIS A 144 2.56 -0.11 17.72
N PRO A 145 3.78 -0.51 18.10
CA PRO A 145 4.98 -0.40 17.25
C PRO A 145 4.93 -1.20 15.95
N ASP A 146 4.11 -2.25 15.92
CA ASP A 146 3.92 -3.12 14.74
C ASP A 146 3.01 -2.51 13.67
N PHE A 147 2.46 -1.31 13.91
CA PHE A 147 1.45 -0.68 13.08
C PHE A 147 1.90 0.69 12.61
N LEU A 148 1.32 1.16 11.51
CA LEU A 148 1.62 2.49 11.00
C LEU A 148 1.16 3.56 12.00
N PRO A 149 1.99 4.59 12.26
CA PRO A 149 1.56 5.73 13.05
C PRO A 149 0.51 6.54 12.29
N PHE A 150 -0.54 7.00 12.98
CA PHE A 150 -1.57 7.83 12.35
C PHE A 150 -1.04 9.18 11.85
N ASN A 151 0.01 9.72 12.48
CA ASN A 151 0.72 10.92 12.06
C ASN A 151 1.97 10.64 11.22
N LEU A 152 2.10 9.45 10.61
CA LEU A 152 3.19 9.16 9.68
C LEU A 152 3.17 10.22 8.56
N PRO A 153 4.26 11.00 8.35
CA PRO A 153 4.31 11.94 7.25
C PRO A 153 4.31 11.21 5.90
N ILE A 154 3.71 11.83 4.88
CA ILE A 154 3.84 11.36 3.50
C ILE A 154 5.34 11.43 3.12
N PRO A 155 5.99 10.33 2.70
CA PRO A 155 7.36 10.37 2.20
C PRO A 155 7.48 11.32 1.00
N ASN A 156 8.67 11.83 0.72
CA ASN A 156 8.87 12.74 -0.41
C ASN A 156 8.85 11.99 -1.75
N TYR A 157 7.65 11.65 -2.23
CA TYR A 157 7.42 10.90 -3.45
C TYR A 157 7.79 11.63 -4.74
N SER A 158 8.22 12.90 -4.67
CA SER A 158 8.83 13.57 -5.82
C SER A 158 10.14 12.89 -6.24
N TYR A 159 10.79 12.15 -5.33
CA TYR A 159 12.01 11.38 -5.57
C TYR A 159 11.79 9.89 -5.88
N LEU A 160 10.54 9.46 -6.13
CA LEU A 160 10.28 8.10 -6.62
C LEU A 160 11.05 7.77 -7.90
#